data_AF-A0A1M3FY26-F1
#
_entry.id   AF-A0A1M3FY26-F1
#
_cell.length_a   1.000
_cell.length_b   1.000
_cell.length_c   1.000
_cell.angle_alpha   90.00
_cell.angle_beta   90.00
_cell.angle_gamma   90.00
#
_symmetry.space_group_name_H-M   'P 1'
#
loop_
_entity.id
_entity.type
_entity.pdbx_description
1 polymer ?
#
loop_
_entity_poly.entity_id
_entity_poly.type
_entity_poly.pdbx_seq_one_letter_code
_entity_poly.pdbx_strand_id
1 'polypeptide(L)'
;MEKIFSAAEKLADTLHQYADTRIESVKLSVAEKSSAAIANMAAAFFVAMILAFFFLFAGIAAALALAPVVGSYWLALLLMAVLWLLIGFVVWKARQRLIRLPVMNAMLRLFFNDHEKDQ
;
A
#
# COMPACT_ATOMS: atom_id res chain seq x y z
N MET A 1 40.45 0.25 -42.43
CA MET A 1 39.30 -0.63 -42.10
C MET A 1 39.45 -1.22 -40.71
N GLU A 2 40.61 -1.77 -40.31
CA GLU A 2 40.82 -2.40 -38.98
C GLU A 2 40.56 -1.50 -37.76
N LYS A 3 40.91 -0.21 -37.81
CA LYS A 3 40.75 0.70 -36.65
C LYS A 3 39.28 0.93 -36.24
N ILE A 4 38.35 0.86 -37.19
CA ILE A 4 36.93 1.10 -36.93
C ILE A 4 36.29 -0.13 -36.28
N PHE A 5 36.75 -1.32 -36.66
CA PHE A 5 36.31 -2.59 -36.04
C PHE A 5 36.81 -2.69 -34.59
N SER A 6 38.09 -2.37 -34.34
CA SER A 6 38.65 -2.32 -32.98
C SER A 6 37.99 -1.27 -32.07
N ALA A 7 37.63 -0.10 -32.63
CA ALA A 7 36.91 0.93 -31.89
C ALA A 7 35.47 0.50 -31.56
N ALA A 8 34.79 -0.17 -32.49
CA ALA A 8 33.45 -0.72 -32.27
C ALA A 8 33.45 -1.83 -31.21
N GLU A 9 34.47 -2.68 -31.21
CA GLU A 9 34.62 -3.78 -30.26
C GLU A 9 34.91 -3.27 -28.84
N LYS A 10 35.80 -2.28 -28.69
CA LYS A 10 36.00 -1.60 -27.39
C LYS A 10 34.75 -0.90 -26.88
N LEU A 11 33.96 -0.29 -27.77
CA LEU A 11 32.73 0.38 -27.39
C LEU A 11 31.66 -0.63 -26.94
N ALA A 12 31.55 -1.77 -27.65
CA ALA A 12 30.67 -2.87 -27.28
C ALA A 12 31.06 -3.48 -25.92
N ASP A 13 32.35 -3.66 -25.66
CA ASP A 13 32.88 -4.22 -24.41
C ASP A 13 32.62 -3.28 -23.22
N THR A 14 32.80 -1.98 -23.41
CA THR A 14 32.51 -0.97 -22.38
C THR A 14 31.00 -0.86 -22.12
N LEU A 15 30.17 -0.96 -23.16
CA LEU A 15 28.70 -0.99 -23.02
C LEU A 15 28.22 -2.27 -22.31
N HIS A 16 28.88 -3.41 -22.54
CA HIS A 16 28.59 -4.66 -21.86
C HIS A 16 28.87 -4.55 -20.36
N GLN A 17 30.04 -4.00 -19.99
CA GLN A 17 30.40 -3.76 -18.58
C GLN A 17 29.45 -2.79 -17.87
N TYR A 18 29.00 -1.74 -18.57
CA TYR A 18 28.00 -0.81 -18.05
C TYR A 18 26.61 -1.44 -17.92
N ALA A 19 26.22 -2.31 -18.86
CA ALA A 19 24.97 -3.05 -18.81
C ALA A 19 24.95 -4.04 -17.65
N ASP A 20 26.02 -4.81 -17.46
CA ASP A 20 26.14 -5.78 -16.37
C ASP A 20 26.06 -5.12 -14.99
N THR A 21 26.77 -4.00 -14.80
CA THR A 21 26.73 -3.24 -13.54
C THR A 21 25.32 -2.70 -13.25
N ARG A 22 24.61 -2.20 -14.28
CA ARG A 22 23.21 -1.77 -14.14
C ARG A 22 22.25 -2.93 -13.87
N ILE A 23 22.46 -4.09 -14.49
CA ILE A 23 21.64 -5.28 -14.30
C ILE A 23 21.75 -5.77 -12.85
N GLU A 24 22.96 -5.81 -12.28
CA GLU A 24 23.18 -6.21 -10.90
C GLU A 24 22.53 -5.24 -9.90
N SER A 25 22.69 -3.93 -10.16
CA SER A 25 22.03 -2.85 -9.40
C SER A 25 20.49 -2.98 -9.43
N VAL A 26 19.94 -3.28 -10.60
CA VAL A 26 18.49 -3.47 -10.79
C VAL A 26 18.03 -4.72 -10.05
N LYS A 27 18.75 -5.85 -10.16
CA LYS A 27 18.40 -7.11 -9.49
C LYS A 27 18.33 -6.96 -7.98
N LEU A 28 19.30 -6.26 -7.39
CA LEU A 28 19.34 -6.00 -5.95
C LEU A 28 18.20 -5.06 -5.53
N SER A 29 17.97 -3.97 -6.27
CA SER A 29 16.87 -3.03 -5.96
C SER A 29 15.48 -3.67 -6.11
N VAL A 30 15.33 -4.60 -7.06
CA VAL A 30 14.09 -5.34 -7.28
C VAL A 30 13.85 -6.31 -6.13
N ALA A 31 14.88 -7.03 -5.67
CA ALA A 31 14.80 -7.91 -4.51
C ALA A 31 14.45 -7.15 -3.21
N GLU A 32 15.05 -5.97 -2.98
CA GLU A 32 14.72 -5.11 -1.84
C GLU A 32 13.30 -4.53 -1.94
N LYS A 33 12.93 -3.93 -3.09
CA LYS A 33 11.59 -3.34 -3.27
C LYS A 33 10.49 -4.38 -3.18
N SER A 34 10.69 -5.57 -3.75
CA SER A 34 9.71 -6.67 -3.66
C SER A 34 9.57 -7.19 -2.23
N SER A 35 10.68 -7.39 -1.51
CA SER A 35 10.64 -7.78 -0.11
C SER A 35 9.94 -6.74 0.76
N ALA A 36 10.25 -5.46 0.57
CA ALA A 36 9.60 -4.37 1.28
C ALA A 36 8.11 -4.26 0.94
N ALA A 37 7.71 -4.48 -0.31
CA ALA A 37 6.31 -4.48 -0.72
C ALA A 37 5.53 -5.63 -0.05
N ILE A 38 6.09 -6.85 -0.05
CA ILE A 38 5.46 -8.02 0.58
C ILE A 38 5.35 -7.82 2.10
N ALA A 39 6.42 -7.34 2.75
CA ALA A 39 6.41 -7.05 4.17
C ALA A 39 5.35 -6.00 4.54
N ASN A 40 5.26 -4.91 3.76
CA ASN A 40 4.25 -3.87 3.97
C ASN A 40 2.83 -4.39 3.73
N MET A 41 2.59 -5.23 2.72
CA MET A 41 1.30 -5.85 2.48
C MET A 41 0.89 -6.77 3.63
N ALA A 42 1.82 -7.60 4.12
CA ALA A 42 1.57 -8.47 5.26
C ALA A 42 1.26 -7.65 6.53
N ALA A 43 2.06 -6.62 6.81
CA ALA A 43 1.83 -5.73 7.94
C ALA A 43 0.45 -5.04 7.84
N ALA A 44 0.12 -4.49 6.67
CA ALA A 44 -1.19 -3.88 6.42
C ALA A 44 -2.34 -4.87 6.62
N PHE A 45 -2.18 -6.12 6.19
CA PHE A 45 -3.16 -7.18 6.40
C PHE A 45 -3.36 -7.49 7.88
N PHE A 46 -2.28 -7.68 8.65
CA PHE A 46 -2.37 -7.91 10.09
C PHE A 46 -3.03 -6.75 10.84
N VAL A 47 -2.65 -5.52 10.51
CA VAL A 47 -3.26 -4.32 11.11
C VAL A 47 -4.75 -4.24 10.77
N ALA A 48 -5.12 -4.47 9.50
CA ALA A 48 -6.52 -4.49 9.08
C ALA A 48 -7.31 -5.59 9.80
N MET A 49 -6.73 -6.77 9.97
CA MET A 49 -7.35 -7.88 10.69
C MET A 49 -7.61 -7.54 12.16
N ILE A 50 -6.61 -6.98 12.86
CA ILE A 50 -6.76 -6.55 14.26
C ILE A 50 -7.83 -5.47 14.39
N LEU A 51 -7.84 -4.48 13.50
CA LEU A 51 -8.87 -3.44 13.48
C LEU A 51 -10.26 -4.02 13.23
N ALA A 52 -10.40 -4.99 12.32
CA ALA A 52 -11.67 -5.64 12.06
C ALA A 52 -12.21 -6.35 13.31
N PHE A 53 -11.35 -7.08 14.03
CA PHE A 53 -11.73 -7.69 15.31
C PHE A 53 -12.11 -6.64 16.35
N PHE A 54 -11.34 -5.58 16.49
CA PHE A 54 -11.66 -4.49 17.41
C PHE A 54 -13.05 -3.91 17.14
N PHE A 55 -13.36 -3.61 15.87
CA PHE A 55 -14.67 -3.09 15.49
C PHE A 55 -15.81 -4.06 15.75
N LEU A 56 -15.58 -5.36 15.51
CA LEU A 56 -16.56 -6.40 15.81
C LEU A 56 -16.87 -6.45 17.32
N PHE A 57 -15.84 -6.54 18.16
CA PHE A 57 -16.02 -6.59 19.62
C PHE A 57 -16.58 -5.28 20.18
N ALA A 58 -16.13 -4.12 19.67
CA ALA A 58 -16.66 -2.83 20.06
C ALA A 58 -18.15 -2.70 19.72
N GLY A 59 -18.59 -3.22 18.58
CA GLY A 59 -20.00 -3.25 18.21
C GLY A 59 -20.84 -4.13 19.13
N ILE A 60 -20.35 -5.31 19.48
CA ILE A 60 -21.03 -6.20 20.44
C ILE A 60 -21.09 -5.56 21.83
N ALA A 61 -19.99 -4.96 22.30
CA ALA A 61 -19.94 -4.28 23.59
C ALA A 61 -20.89 -3.08 23.65
N ALA A 62 -20.94 -2.26 22.58
CA ALA A 62 -21.87 -1.14 22.48
C ALA A 62 -23.33 -1.60 22.46
N ALA A 63 -23.65 -2.69 21.78
CA ALA A 63 -24.99 -3.27 21.76
C ALA A 63 -25.41 -3.77 23.16
N LEU A 64 -24.50 -4.46 23.87
CA LEU A 64 -24.76 -4.93 25.23
C LEU A 64 -24.91 -3.77 26.23
N ALA A 65 -24.13 -2.70 26.07
CA ALA A 65 -24.25 -1.50 26.90
C ALA A 65 -25.58 -0.75 26.69
N LEU A 66 -26.14 -0.81 25.48
CA LEU A 66 -27.45 -0.21 25.14
C LEU A 66 -28.64 -1.10 25.48
N ALA A 67 -28.45 -2.42 25.58
CA ALA A 67 -29.49 -3.36 25.94
C ALA A 67 -30.32 -2.98 27.20
N PRO A 68 -29.71 -2.54 28.33
CA PRO A 68 -30.48 -2.14 29.52
C PRO A 68 -31.31 -0.87 29.31
N VAL A 69 -30.94 0.02 28.40
CA VAL A 69 -31.69 1.26 28.10
C VAL A 69 -32.89 0.98 27.21
N VAL A 70 -32.73 0.04 26.27
CA VAL A 70 -33.76 -0.33 25.28
C VAL A 70 -34.71 -1.39 25.83
N GLY A 71 -34.35 -2.07 26.93
CA GLY A 71 -35.18 -3.09 27.58
C GLY A 71 -35.22 -4.44 26.85
N SER A 72 -34.56 -4.55 25.69
CA SER A 72 -34.46 -5.79 24.91
C SER A 72 -33.12 -5.88 24.19
N TYR A 73 -32.41 -6.99 24.40
CA TYR A 73 -31.11 -7.28 23.78
C TYR A 73 -31.18 -7.29 22.24
N TRP A 74 -32.27 -7.82 21.68
CA TRP A 74 -32.45 -7.93 20.23
C TRP A 74 -32.56 -6.56 19.55
N LEU A 75 -33.33 -5.64 20.14
CA LEU A 75 -33.49 -4.29 19.62
C LEU A 75 -32.20 -3.47 19.71
N ALA A 76 -31.45 -3.60 20.80
CA ALA A 76 -30.17 -2.90 20.97
C ALA A 76 -29.12 -3.36 19.95
N LEU A 77 -29.07 -4.66 19.64
CA LEU A 77 -28.19 -5.24 18.61
C LEU A 77 -28.54 -4.73 17.21
N LEU A 78 -29.85 -4.68 16.88
CA LEU A 78 -30.34 -4.19 15.60
C LEU A 78 -30.05 -2.69 15.42
N LEU A 79 -30.30 -1.88 16.45
CA LEU A 79 -30.00 -0.44 16.43
C LEU A 79 -28.50 -0.18 16.26
N MET A 80 -27.66 -0.95 16.96
CA MET A 80 -26.21 -0.83 16.83
C MET A 80 -25.68 -1.31 15.48
N ALA A 81 -26.28 -2.34 14.87
CA ALA A 81 -25.95 -2.74 13.52
C ALA A 81 -26.22 -1.61 12.51
N VAL A 82 -27.35 -0.90 12.64
CA VAL A 82 -27.68 0.26 11.79
C VAL A 82 -26.70 1.41 12.02
N LEU A 83 -26.33 1.71 13.27
CA LEU A 83 -25.32 2.73 13.58
C LEU A 83 -23.94 2.40 13.00
N TRP A 84 -23.49 1.15 13.14
CA TRP A 84 -22.24 0.67 12.54
C TRP A 84 -22.25 0.75 11.02
N LEU A 85 -23.39 0.45 10.39
CA LEU A 85 -23.57 0.56 8.94
C LEU A 85 -23.48 2.04 8.50
N LEU A 86 -24.05 2.95 9.28
CA LEU A 86 -23.98 4.39 9.04
C LEU A 86 -22.54 4.92 9.16
N ILE A 87 -21.81 4.53 10.21
CA ILE A 87 -20.39 4.85 10.38
C ILE A 87 -19.57 4.29 9.21
N GLY A 88 -19.81 3.02 8.83
CA GLY A 88 -19.18 2.40 7.67
C GLY A 88 -19.42 3.16 6.37
N PHE A 89 -20.63 3.67 6.16
CA PHE A 89 -20.97 4.49 4.99
C PHE A 89 -20.25 5.84 4.99
N VAL A 90 -20.15 6.50 6.15
CA VAL A 90 -19.37 7.75 6.30
C VAL A 90 -17.89 7.50 5.99
N VAL A 91 -17.32 6.42 6.52
CA VAL A 91 -15.93 6.01 6.23
C VAL A 91 -15.75 5.70 4.76
N TRP A 92 -16.71 5.03 4.11
CA TRP A 92 -16.68 4.77 2.67
C TRP A 92 -16.62 6.07 1.87
N LYS A 93 -17.43 7.07 2.23
CA LYS A 93 -17.40 8.37 1.56
C LYS A 93 -16.05 9.07 1.80
N ALA A 94 -15.50 8.98 3.01
CA ALA A 94 -14.20 9.54 3.38
C ALA A 94 -13.00 8.81 2.73
N ARG A 95 -13.14 7.52 2.35
CA ARG A 95 -12.09 6.73 1.67
C ARG A 95 -11.55 7.45 0.44
N GLN A 96 -12.40 8.13 -0.33
CA GLN A 96 -11.94 8.88 -1.51
C GLN A 96 -10.99 10.02 -1.17
N ARG A 97 -11.11 10.67 -0.01
CA ARG A 97 -10.16 11.72 0.40
C ARG A 97 -8.99 11.16 1.20
N LEU A 98 -9.25 10.25 2.14
CA LEU A 98 -8.22 9.74 3.04
C LEU A 98 -7.27 8.74 2.40
N ILE A 99 -7.73 7.94 1.43
CA ILE A 99 -6.88 6.91 0.78
C ILE A 99 -6.39 7.40 -0.58
N ARG A 100 -7.26 8.01 -1.39
CA ARG A 100 -6.91 8.38 -2.77
C ARG A 100 -5.85 9.47 -2.83
N LEU A 101 -5.91 10.50 -1.97
CA LEU A 101 -4.92 11.58 -1.97
C LEU A 101 -3.50 11.10 -1.61
N PRO A 102 -3.25 10.38 -0.49
CA PRO A 102 -1.90 9.94 -0.19
C PRO A 102 -1.37 8.93 -1.20
N VAL A 103 -2.22 8.04 -1.73
CA VAL A 103 -1.81 7.10 -2.79
C VAL A 103 -1.42 7.85 -4.07
N MET A 104 -2.24 8.81 -4.50
CA MET A 104 -1.94 9.63 -5.67
C MET A 104 -0.66 10.45 -5.48
N ASN A 105 -0.45 11.03 -4.29
CA ASN A 105 0.76 11.78 -3.98
C ASN A 105 2.01 10.88 -3.92
N ALA A 106 1.87 9.64 -3.42
CA ALA A 106 2.94 8.65 -3.43
C ALA A 106 3.29 8.20 -4.86
N MET A 107 2.28 7.96 -5.71
CA MET A 107 2.51 7.64 -7.12
C MET A 107 3.16 8.80 -7.88
N LEU A 108 2.71 10.04 -7.65
CA LEU A 108 3.33 11.22 -8.22
C LEU A 108 4.81 11.31 -7.82
N ARG A 109 5.14 11.10 -6.53
CA ARG A 109 6.55 11.09 -6.09
C ARG A 109 7.36 9.97 -6.74
N LEU A 110 6.79 8.78 -6.93
CA LEU A 110 7.51 7.66 -7.55
C LEU A 110 7.80 7.92 -9.04
N PHE A 111 6.86 8.52 -9.77
CA PHE A 111 7.02 8.81 -11.21
C PHE A 111 7.80 10.10 -11.49
N PHE A 112 7.66 11.14 -10.65
CA PHE A 112 8.34 12.42 -10.87
C PHE A 112 9.75 12.49 -10.26
N ASN A 113 10.04 11.82 -9.13
CA ASN A 113 11.42 11.81 -8.60
C ASN A 113 12.41 10.98 -9.45
N ASP A 114 11.93 10.11 -10.34
CA ASP A 114 12.81 9.38 -11.26
C ASP A 114 13.32 10.27 -12.41
N HIS A 115 12.68 11.43 -12.67
CA HIS A 115 13.08 12.36 -13.73
C HIS A 115 14.00 13.50 -13.28
N GLU A 116 14.21 13.69 -11.97
CA GLU A 116 15.01 14.79 -11.43
C GLU A 116 16.46 14.40 -11.10
N LYS A 117 16.81 13.10 -11.19
CA LYS A 117 18.19 12.64 -11.00
C LYS A 117 19.05 12.64 -12.27
N ASP A 118 18.45 12.94 -13.42
CA ASP A 118 19.11 12.98 -14.74
C ASP A 118 19.13 14.39 -15.37
N GLN A 119 18.97 15.46 -14.58
CA GLN A 119 19.32 16.84 -15.00
C GLN A 119 20.50 17.38 -14.20
#